data_AF-A0A504IRL9-F1
#
_entry.id   AF-A0A504IRL9-F1
#
_cell.length_a   1.000
_cell.length_b   1.000
_cell.length_c   1.000
_cell.angle_alpha   90.00
_cell.angle_beta   90.00
_cell.angle_gamma   90.00
#
_symmetry.space_group_name_H-M   'P 1'
#
loop_
_entity.id
_entity.type
_entity.pdbx_description
1 polymer ?
#
loop_
_entity_poly.entity_id
_entity_poly.type
_entity_poly.pdbx_seq_one_letter_code
_entity_poly.pdbx_strand_id
1 'polypeptide(L)'
;MLRLLGETCLSTSGSRLALAILLAAGTLSTTLPARAVETDWIVKDEATLRDAISSAQKNDTITFTANVTLSANLPTVQKDVTIDGGNFTLSGNNQYRGLLVQSGTVVVNDLTIANAKAQGGRGGDARYGGELYIGGGGGGGGAGLGGALFVASGANVTVSNVNLQANQAHGGNGGALRPDTGGWTSG
;
A
#
# COMPACT_ATOMS: atom_id res chain seq x y z
N MET A 1 48.28 -59.44 -31.73
CA MET A 1 48.01 -58.24 -32.54
C MET A 1 48.03 -58.67 -34.00
N LEU A 2 47.06 -58.21 -34.79
CA LEU A 2 46.72 -58.57 -36.18
C LEU A 2 45.88 -59.84 -36.41
N ARG A 3 44.58 -59.61 -36.60
CA ARG A 3 43.71 -60.35 -37.52
C ARG A 3 42.60 -59.37 -37.95
N LEU A 4 42.09 -59.30 -39.16
CA LEU A 4 42.50 -59.67 -40.52
C LEU A 4 41.26 -59.31 -41.37
N LEU A 5 41.45 -58.49 -42.41
CA LEU A 5 40.67 -58.42 -43.66
C LEU A 5 39.18 -58.00 -43.63
N GLY A 6 38.78 -57.34 -44.71
CA GLY A 6 37.40 -57.38 -45.20
C GLY A 6 37.00 -56.18 -46.04
N GLU A 7 37.49 -56.11 -47.27
CA GLU A 7 37.04 -55.13 -48.27
C GLU A 7 35.58 -55.38 -48.72
N THR A 8 34.94 -54.27 -49.10
CA THR A 8 33.95 -54.09 -50.19
C THR A 8 32.79 -55.08 -50.35
N CYS A 9 31.56 -54.55 -50.38
CA CYS A 9 30.57 -54.77 -51.45
C CYS A 9 29.35 -53.85 -51.22
N LEU A 10 29.00 -52.98 -52.17
CA LEU A 10 28.07 -53.27 -53.27
C LEU A 10 26.60 -53.29 -52.78
N SER A 11 25.82 -52.25 -53.10
CA SER A 11 24.56 -52.39 -53.85
C SER A 11 23.68 -51.13 -53.81
N THR A 12 23.29 -50.76 -55.03
CA THR A 12 22.34 -49.76 -55.49
C THR A 12 20.88 -50.01 -55.08
N SER A 13 20.11 -48.92 -55.07
CA SER A 13 18.69 -48.78 -55.47
C SER A 13 17.64 -48.55 -54.37
N GLY A 14 17.00 -47.37 -54.45
CA GLY A 14 15.53 -47.29 -54.52
C GLY A 14 14.72 -47.36 -53.21
N SER A 15 14.36 -46.17 -52.71
CA SER A 15 12.98 -45.74 -52.41
C SER A 15 12.05 -46.56 -51.48
N ARG A 16 11.57 -45.85 -50.43
CA ARG A 16 10.21 -45.93 -49.80
C ARG A 16 9.88 -47.08 -48.83
N LEU A 17 9.91 -46.81 -47.51
CA LEU A 17 8.75 -46.61 -46.60
C LEU A 17 9.18 -46.67 -45.11
N ALA A 18 8.83 -45.61 -44.37
CA ALA A 18 8.45 -45.51 -42.95
C ALA A 18 9.08 -46.44 -41.86
N LEU A 19 9.71 -45.84 -40.83
CA LEU A 19 9.20 -45.88 -39.43
C LEU A 19 9.97 -44.90 -38.51
N ALA A 20 9.24 -44.36 -37.53
CA ALA A 20 9.56 -43.24 -36.65
C ALA A 20 10.76 -43.43 -35.70
N ILE A 21 11.54 -42.37 -35.47
CA ILE A 21 12.16 -42.10 -34.17
C ILE A 21 11.99 -40.61 -33.84
N LEU A 22 11.22 -40.39 -32.78
CA LEU A 22 10.90 -39.12 -32.15
C LEU A 22 12.09 -38.71 -31.26
N LEU A 23 12.84 -37.66 -31.64
CA LEU A 23 13.67 -36.92 -30.67
C LEU A 23 13.20 -35.47 -30.66
N ALA A 24 12.17 -35.22 -29.84
CA ALA A 24 11.79 -33.88 -29.45
C ALA A 24 12.93 -33.29 -28.60
N ALA A 25 13.73 -32.41 -29.20
CA ALA A 25 14.62 -31.53 -28.46
C ALA A 25 13.75 -30.54 -27.67
N GLY A 26 13.36 -30.93 -26.46
CA GLY A 26 12.65 -30.07 -25.52
C GLY A 26 13.58 -28.94 -25.09
N THR A 27 13.36 -27.75 -25.66
CA THR A 27 13.92 -26.52 -25.11
C THR A 27 13.25 -26.31 -23.75
N LEU A 28 13.94 -26.63 -22.67
CA LEU A 28 13.59 -26.17 -21.33
C LEU A 28 13.69 -24.64 -21.34
N SER A 29 12.60 -23.97 -21.65
CA SER A 29 12.41 -22.57 -21.28
C SER A 29 12.27 -22.54 -19.77
N THR A 30 13.39 -22.45 -19.06
CA THR A 30 13.39 -22.10 -17.64
C THR A 30 12.87 -20.68 -17.55
N THR A 31 11.60 -20.51 -17.22
CA THR A 31 11.04 -19.24 -16.78
C THR A 31 11.77 -18.85 -15.50
N LEU A 32 12.83 -18.05 -15.63
CA LEU A 32 13.39 -17.34 -14.49
C LEU A 32 12.24 -16.47 -13.94
N PRO A 33 11.95 -16.50 -12.63
CA PRO A 33 11.03 -15.52 -12.08
C PRO A 33 11.62 -14.16 -12.40
N ALA A 34 10.87 -13.32 -13.12
CA ALA A 34 11.24 -11.93 -13.31
C ALA A 34 11.38 -11.32 -11.91
N ARG A 35 12.61 -11.07 -11.47
CA ARG A 35 12.86 -10.20 -10.33
C ARG A 35 12.27 -8.86 -10.73
N ALA A 36 11.23 -8.41 -10.02
CA ALA A 36 10.85 -7.02 -10.08
C ALA A 36 12.13 -6.21 -9.83
N VAL A 37 12.39 -5.22 -10.69
CA VAL A 37 13.41 -4.22 -10.42
C VAL A 37 12.89 -3.47 -9.20
N GLU A 38 13.36 -3.88 -8.03
CA GLU A 38 13.13 -3.16 -6.78
C GLU A 38 13.76 -1.79 -6.98
N THR A 39 12.90 -0.77 -7.07
CA THR A 39 13.35 0.61 -7.14
C THR A 39 13.43 1.13 -5.72
N ASP A 40 14.58 1.72 -5.38
CA ASP A 40 14.78 2.35 -4.09
C ASP A 40 14.32 3.82 -4.17
N TRP A 41 13.26 4.13 -3.44
CA TRP A 41 12.70 5.47 -3.33
C TRP A 41 13.36 6.20 -2.17
N ILE A 42 14.30 7.09 -2.49
CA ILE A 42 15.01 7.88 -1.49
C ILE A 42 14.13 9.02 -0.98
N VAL A 43 13.85 8.97 0.32
CA VAL A 43 13.07 9.99 1.04
C VAL A 43 14.02 10.93 1.76
N LYS A 44 14.06 12.18 1.29
CA LYS A 44 14.85 13.28 1.87
C LYS A 44 13.98 14.37 2.48
N ASP A 45 12.69 14.38 2.16
CA ASP A 45 11.70 15.36 2.58
C ASP A 45 10.26 14.81 2.41
N GLU A 46 9.25 15.60 2.77
CA GLU A 46 7.84 15.20 2.61
C GLU A 46 7.44 14.98 1.14
N ALA A 47 7.97 15.78 0.22
CA ALA A 47 7.59 15.71 -1.19
C ALA A 47 8.01 14.36 -1.79
N THR A 48 9.27 13.97 -1.56
CA THR A 48 9.79 12.66 -2.00
C THR A 48 9.09 11.49 -1.33
N LEU A 49 8.73 11.59 -0.05
CA LEU A 49 7.90 10.58 0.62
C LEU A 49 6.54 10.41 -0.05
N ARG A 50 5.87 11.53 -0.38
CA ARG A 50 4.56 11.55 -1.02
C ARG A 50 4.61 10.93 -2.41
N ASP A 51 5.63 11.27 -3.19
CA ASP A 51 5.85 10.72 -4.53
C ASP A 51 6.11 9.21 -4.46
N ALA A 52 6.95 8.78 -3.51
CA ALA A 52 7.26 7.37 -3.27
C ALA A 52 5.99 6.58 -2.91
N ILE A 53 5.20 7.03 -1.94
CA ILE A 53 3.95 6.34 -1.55
C ILE A 53 2.96 6.25 -2.72
N SER A 54 2.89 7.28 -3.57
CA SER A 54 1.93 7.32 -4.68
C SER A 54 2.37 6.49 -5.89
N SER A 55 3.68 6.36 -6.10
CA SER A 55 4.26 5.86 -7.35
C SER A 55 5.02 4.54 -7.20
N ALA A 56 5.35 4.12 -5.98
CA ALA A 56 6.00 2.85 -5.72
C ALA A 56 5.19 1.69 -6.31
N GLN A 57 5.92 0.73 -6.85
CA GLN A 57 5.37 -0.50 -7.41
C GLN A 57 5.52 -1.64 -6.41
N LYS A 58 4.96 -2.79 -6.79
CA LYS A 58 5.05 -4.01 -5.97
C LYS A 58 6.52 -4.39 -5.73
N ASN A 59 6.86 -4.63 -4.48
CA ASN A 59 8.18 -4.97 -3.97
C ASN A 59 9.23 -3.84 -4.05
N ASP A 60 8.81 -2.59 -4.23
CA ASP A 60 9.72 -1.45 -4.07
C ASP A 60 10.05 -1.20 -2.59
N THR A 61 11.19 -0.54 -2.37
CA THR A 61 11.61 -0.10 -1.04
C THR A 61 11.60 1.43 -0.98
N ILE A 62 11.05 1.98 0.10
CA ILE A 62 10.99 3.41 0.41
C ILE A 62 11.95 3.65 1.57
N THR A 63 13.09 4.27 1.28
CA THR A 63 14.21 4.42 2.22
C THR A 63 14.31 5.85 2.72
N PHE A 64 14.17 6.03 4.03
CA PHE A 64 14.38 7.30 4.68
C PHE A 64 15.87 7.61 4.82
N THR A 65 16.25 8.82 4.40
CA THR A 65 17.61 9.38 4.54
C THR A 65 17.63 10.66 5.38
N ALA A 66 16.46 11.11 5.83
CA ALA A 66 16.29 12.28 6.66
C ALA A 66 15.00 12.18 7.48
N ASN A 67 14.91 13.00 8.54
CA ASN A 67 13.66 13.22 9.24
C ASN A 67 12.66 13.95 8.34
N VAL A 68 11.40 13.53 8.38
CA VAL A 68 10.30 14.14 7.62
C VAL A 68 9.28 14.69 8.60
N THR A 69 8.90 15.96 8.42
CA THR A 69 7.77 16.58 9.15
C THR A 69 6.67 16.91 8.16
N LEU A 70 5.45 16.43 8.45
CA LEU A 70 4.30 16.59 7.58
C LEU A 70 3.70 18.00 7.66
N SER A 71 3.33 18.51 6.50
CA SER A 71 2.55 19.73 6.26
C SER A 71 1.18 19.43 5.62
N ALA A 72 0.94 18.19 5.22
CA ALA A 72 -0.36 17.67 4.80
C ALA A 72 -0.47 16.16 5.05
N ASN A 73 -1.69 15.63 5.02
CA ASN A 73 -1.89 14.18 5.10
C ASN A 73 -1.19 13.49 3.92
N LEU A 74 -0.52 12.36 4.20
CA LEU A 74 0.07 11.53 3.17
C LEU A 74 -1.02 10.79 2.35
N PRO A 75 -0.73 10.40 1.10
CA PRO A 75 -1.53 9.43 0.38
C PRO A 75 -1.58 8.10 1.12
N THR A 76 -2.56 7.26 0.81
CA THR A 76 -2.67 5.92 1.40
C THR A 76 -1.68 4.96 0.77
N VAL A 77 -1.02 4.13 1.59
CA VAL A 77 -0.21 3.02 1.10
C VAL A 77 -1.14 1.90 0.63
N GLN A 78 -0.99 1.49 -0.63
CA GLN A 78 -1.90 0.54 -1.29
C GLN A 78 -1.17 -0.61 -2.02
N LYS A 79 0.16 -0.64 -1.95
CA LYS A 79 1.04 -1.57 -2.68
C LYS A 79 1.83 -2.44 -1.70
N ASP A 80 2.34 -3.57 -2.18
CA ASP A 80 3.30 -4.35 -1.40
C ASP A 80 4.64 -3.61 -1.47
N VAL A 81 5.10 -3.06 -0.35
CA VAL A 81 6.33 -2.25 -0.27
C VAL A 81 7.03 -2.48 1.06
N THR A 82 8.33 -2.22 1.07
CA THR A 82 9.10 -2.05 2.30
C THR A 82 9.28 -0.56 2.57
N ILE A 83 9.00 -0.12 3.79
CA ILE A 83 9.33 1.21 4.29
C ILE A 83 10.49 1.02 5.27
N ASP A 84 11.69 1.38 4.82
CA ASP A 84 12.88 1.41 5.66
C ASP A 84 13.05 2.81 6.24
N GLY A 85 12.82 2.92 7.55
CA GLY A 85 12.90 4.18 8.27
C GLY A 85 14.31 4.64 8.57
N GLY A 86 15.35 3.81 8.45
CA GLY A 86 16.74 4.22 8.68
C GLY A 86 17.03 4.86 10.04
N ASN A 87 16.22 4.56 11.07
CA ASN A 87 16.15 5.22 12.39
C ASN A 87 15.76 6.71 12.37
N PHE A 88 15.19 7.20 11.27
CA PHE A 88 14.66 8.56 11.15
C PHE A 88 13.25 8.69 11.74
N THR A 89 12.79 9.93 11.82
CA THR A 89 11.46 10.30 12.32
C THR A 89 10.54 10.78 11.21
N LEU A 90 9.36 10.18 11.13
CA LEU A 90 8.17 10.74 10.47
C LEU A 90 7.31 11.45 11.53
N SER A 91 7.34 12.78 11.52
CA SER A 91 6.56 13.63 12.42
C SER A 91 5.26 14.07 11.76
N GLY A 92 4.11 13.78 12.37
CA GLY A 92 2.82 14.32 11.93
C GLY A 92 2.53 15.75 12.38
N ASN A 93 3.51 16.42 12.99
CA ASN A 93 3.43 17.84 13.39
C ASN A 93 2.22 18.20 14.28
N ASN A 94 1.74 17.25 15.08
CA ASN A 94 0.53 17.34 15.92
C ASN A 94 -0.78 17.59 15.15
N GLN A 95 -0.77 17.50 13.81
CA GLN A 95 -1.87 17.92 12.95
C GLN A 95 -2.27 16.84 11.95
N TYR A 96 -1.32 16.07 11.44
CA TYR A 96 -1.50 15.14 10.34
C TYR A 96 -1.33 13.70 10.80
N ARG A 97 -2.05 12.80 10.13
CA ARG A 97 -1.89 11.36 10.34
C ARG A 97 -0.51 10.93 9.84
N GLY A 98 0.06 9.91 10.48
CA GLY A 98 1.21 9.18 9.95
C GLY A 98 0.78 8.27 8.79
N LEU A 99 1.13 7.00 8.87
CA LEU A 99 0.89 6.05 7.77
C LEU A 99 -0.55 5.52 7.80
N LEU A 100 -1.24 5.59 6.66
CA LEU A 100 -2.50 4.91 6.41
C LEU A 100 -2.24 3.80 5.40
N VAL A 101 -2.21 2.54 5.86
CA VAL A 101 -2.08 1.38 5.00
C VAL A 101 -3.47 0.84 4.68
N GLN A 102 -3.91 1.09 3.46
CA GLN A 102 -5.25 0.71 3.01
C GLN A 102 -5.30 -0.73 2.44
N SER A 103 -4.24 -1.14 1.75
CA SER A 103 -4.13 -2.48 1.18
C SER A 103 -2.67 -2.90 0.94
N GLY A 104 -2.47 -4.18 0.65
CA GLY A 104 -1.16 -4.74 0.31
C GLY A 104 -0.43 -5.35 1.51
N THR A 105 0.75 -5.89 1.24
CA THR A 105 1.67 -6.43 2.25
C THR A 105 2.80 -5.44 2.48
N VAL A 106 2.76 -4.73 3.61
CA VAL A 106 3.71 -3.67 3.92
C VAL A 106 4.60 -4.08 5.08
N VAL A 107 5.90 -3.85 4.91
CA VAL A 107 6.87 -3.98 6.00
C VAL A 107 7.32 -2.57 6.39
N VAL A 108 7.30 -2.25 7.68
CA VAL A 108 7.84 -0.98 8.20
C VAL A 108 8.93 -1.31 9.20
N ASN A 109 10.15 -0.86 8.92
CA ASN A 109 11.30 -1.12 9.77
C ASN A 109 11.94 0.19 10.23
N ASP A 110 12.56 0.16 11.42
CA ASP A 110 13.54 1.17 11.84
C ASP A 110 13.02 2.62 11.75
N LEU A 111 11.75 2.87 12.08
CA LEU A 111 11.13 4.19 11.92
C LEU A 111 10.56 4.69 13.24
N THR A 112 10.79 5.95 13.57
CA THR A 112 10.00 6.65 14.60
C THR A 112 8.82 7.36 13.93
N ILE A 113 7.59 7.04 14.31
CA ILE A 113 6.41 7.84 13.94
C ILE A 113 5.98 8.65 15.16
N ALA A 114 6.13 9.96 15.06
CA ALA A 114 5.95 10.87 16.19
C ALA A 114 4.91 11.95 15.94
N ASN A 115 4.26 12.42 17.01
CA ASN A 115 3.39 13.59 16.99
C ASN A 115 2.30 13.53 15.89
N ALA A 116 1.87 12.33 15.51
CA ALA A 116 0.90 12.16 14.44
C ALA A 116 -0.52 12.16 15.02
N LYS A 117 -1.43 12.87 14.35
CA LYS A 117 -2.81 13.08 14.80
C LYS A 117 -3.81 12.63 13.74
N ALA A 118 -4.66 11.68 14.10
CA ALA A 118 -5.86 11.36 13.35
C ALA A 118 -7.08 12.03 14.01
N GLN A 119 -7.84 12.80 13.23
CA GLN A 119 -9.06 13.49 13.67
C GLN A 119 -10.28 12.90 12.96
N GLY A 120 -11.26 12.44 13.73
CA GLY A 120 -12.55 12.00 13.23
C GLY A 120 -13.41 13.19 12.77
N GLY A 121 -14.21 12.97 11.73
CA GLY A 121 -15.13 13.99 11.19
C GLY A 121 -16.25 14.34 12.16
N ARG A 122 -16.71 15.60 12.16
CA ARG A 122 -17.87 16.03 12.96
C ARG A 122 -19.16 15.40 12.41
N GLY A 123 -20.04 14.96 13.30
CA GLY A 123 -21.38 14.49 12.95
C GLY A 123 -22.28 15.59 12.38
N GLY A 124 -23.20 15.22 11.49
CA GLY A 124 -24.15 16.17 10.90
C GLY A 124 -25.14 16.72 11.93
N ASP A 125 -25.38 18.02 11.92
CA ASP A 125 -26.40 18.63 12.77
C ASP A 125 -27.80 18.23 12.30
N ALA A 126 -28.74 18.07 13.24
CA ALA A 126 -30.16 17.89 12.93
C ALA A 126 -30.91 19.23 13.08
N ARG A 127 -31.96 19.37 12.27
CA ARG A 127 -32.87 20.52 12.30
C ARG A 127 -34.25 20.09 12.79
N TYR A 128 -34.93 20.95 13.53
CA TYR A 128 -36.31 20.71 13.95
C TYR A 128 -37.22 21.91 13.63
N GLY A 129 -38.40 21.64 13.05
CA GLY A 129 -39.38 22.64 12.66
C GLY A 129 -40.82 22.14 12.78
N GLY A 130 -41.69 22.97 13.38
CA GLY A 130 -43.14 22.76 13.47
C GLY A 130 -43.66 22.04 14.73
N GLU A 131 -44.94 22.29 15.08
CA GLU A 131 -45.63 21.79 16.28
C GLU A 131 -45.83 20.26 16.33
N LEU A 132 -45.57 19.53 15.24
CA LEU A 132 -45.76 18.07 15.17
C LEU A 132 -44.41 17.34 15.16
N TYR A 133 -44.03 16.89 16.35
CA TYR A 133 -42.71 16.35 16.69
C TYR A 133 -42.46 14.93 16.17
N ILE A 134 -41.49 14.76 15.26
CA ILE A 134 -40.60 13.59 15.12
C ILE A 134 -39.24 13.98 14.49
N GLY A 135 -38.53 14.95 15.06
CA GLY A 135 -37.18 15.32 14.60
C GLY A 135 -36.12 14.34 15.10
N GLY A 136 -35.32 13.75 14.22
CA GLY A 136 -34.17 12.91 14.59
C GLY A 136 -33.06 13.69 15.29
N GLY A 137 -32.24 12.99 16.09
CA GLY A 137 -31.04 13.55 16.73
C GLY A 137 -29.94 13.93 15.73
N GLY A 138 -28.99 14.77 16.15
CA GLY A 138 -27.75 15.00 15.40
C GLY A 138 -26.94 13.71 15.23
N GLY A 139 -26.19 13.60 14.13
CA GLY A 139 -25.36 12.42 13.84
C GLY A 139 -24.17 12.30 14.81
N GLY A 140 -23.70 11.08 15.05
CA GLY A 140 -22.47 10.84 15.83
C GLY A 140 -21.21 11.34 15.12
N GLY A 141 -20.17 11.64 15.89
CA GLY A 141 -18.85 11.97 15.33
C GLY A 141 -18.11 10.73 14.82
N GLY A 142 -17.29 10.91 13.78
CA GLY A 142 -16.46 9.86 13.20
C GLY A 142 -15.27 9.48 14.08
N ALA A 143 -14.67 8.31 13.86
CA ALA A 143 -13.52 7.86 14.62
C ALA A 143 -12.19 8.49 14.15
N GLY A 144 -11.29 8.79 15.08
CA GLY A 144 -9.92 9.21 14.80
C GLY A 144 -8.98 8.04 14.58
N LEU A 145 -9.19 7.27 13.51
CA LEU A 145 -8.50 5.98 13.33
C LEU A 145 -6.99 6.14 13.10
N GLY A 146 -6.18 5.61 14.04
CA GLY A 146 -4.73 5.45 13.94
C GLY A 146 -3.96 6.74 13.70
N GLY A 147 -3.54 7.43 14.77
CA GLY A 147 -2.72 8.65 14.67
C GLY A 147 -1.39 8.40 13.94
N ALA A 148 -0.61 7.44 14.44
CA ALA A 148 0.68 7.07 13.86
C ALA A 148 0.55 6.10 12.68
N LEU A 149 -0.20 5.01 12.88
CA LEU A 149 -0.39 3.94 11.90
C LEU A 149 -1.84 3.49 11.95
N PHE A 150 -2.50 3.48 10.79
CA PHE A 150 -3.79 2.85 10.59
C PHE A 150 -3.65 1.72 9.58
N VAL A 151 -4.08 0.51 9.96
CA VAL A 151 -4.11 -0.66 9.10
C VAL A 151 -5.57 -0.98 8.77
N ALA A 152 -5.95 -0.81 7.51
CA ALA A 152 -7.29 -1.14 7.05
C ALA A 152 -7.45 -2.65 6.84
N SER A 153 -8.70 -3.11 6.71
CA SER A 153 -9.02 -4.53 6.56
C SER A 153 -8.41 -5.22 5.34
N GLY A 154 -7.97 -4.45 4.32
CA GLY A 154 -7.34 -4.97 3.12
C GLY A 154 -5.82 -5.09 3.20
N ALA A 155 -5.21 -4.73 4.33
CA ALA A 155 -3.76 -4.64 4.49
C ALA A 155 -3.21 -5.69 5.46
N ASN A 156 -1.98 -6.15 5.18
CA ASN A 156 -1.16 -6.95 6.07
C ASN A 156 0.11 -6.16 6.38
N VAL A 157 0.34 -5.81 7.64
CA VAL A 157 1.48 -4.97 8.03
C VAL A 157 2.37 -5.70 9.03
N THR A 158 3.66 -5.75 8.72
CA THR A 158 4.70 -6.18 9.67
C THR A 158 5.49 -4.96 10.12
N VAL A 159 5.71 -4.82 11.42
CA VAL A 159 6.53 -3.74 12.00
C VAL A 159 7.71 -4.33 12.76
N SER A 160 8.90 -3.77 12.56
CA SER A 160 10.12 -4.15 13.28
C SER A 160 10.91 -2.92 13.68
N ASN A 161 11.35 -2.82 14.93
CA ASN A 161 12.09 -1.65 15.43
C ASN A 161 11.41 -0.29 15.11
N VAL A 162 10.07 -0.25 15.22
CA VAL A 162 9.28 0.97 15.02
C VAL A 162 8.91 1.57 16.37
N ASN A 163 9.16 2.87 16.55
CA ASN A 163 8.76 3.61 17.74
C ASN A 163 7.55 4.51 17.46
N LEU A 164 6.48 4.37 18.23
CA LEU A 164 5.27 5.18 18.11
C LEU A 164 5.20 6.17 19.28
N GLN A 165 5.58 7.42 19.05
CA GLN A 165 5.75 8.42 20.11
C GLN A 165 4.73 9.57 20.03
N ALA A 166 4.07 9.89 21.16
CA ALA A 166 3.22 11.08 21.28
C ALA A 166 2.13 11.23 20.20
N ASN A 167 1.61 10.12 19.68
CA ASN A 167 0.59 10.11 18.64
C ASN A 167 -0.83 10.16 19.24
N GLN A 168 -1.77 10.75 18.50
CA GLN A 168 -3.13 11.00 18.96
C GLN A 168 -4.16 10.47 17.96
N ALA A 169 -5.18 9.79 18.48
CA ALA A 169 -6.35 9.33 17.77
C ALA A 169 -7.58 10.00 18.41
N HIS A 170 -8.08 11.09 17.82
CA HIS A 170 -9.17 11.88 18.37
C HIS A 170 -10.47 11.67 17.59
N GLY A 171 -11.54 11.26 18.27
CA GLY A 171 -12.86 11.18 17.67
C GLY A 171 -13.38 12.55 17.23
N GLY A 172 -14.38 12.55 16.35
CA GLY A 172 -15.12 13.73 15.98
C GLY A 172 -16.18 14.10 17.01
N ASN A 173 -16.53 15.37 17.06
CA ASN A 173 -17.69 15.83 17.84
C ASN A 173 -18.99 15.32 17.22
N GLY A 174 -19.99 15.04 18.05
CA GLY A 174 -21.36 14.81 17.58
C GLY A 174 -21.99 16.06 16.95
N GLY A 175 -23.02 15.85 16.15
CA GLY A 175 -23.86 16.90 15.58
C GLY A 175 -24.79 17.51 16.63
N ALA A 176 -25.06 18.80 16.49
CA ALA A 176 -25.97 19.53 17.35
C ALA A 176 -27.43 19.43 16.87
N LEU A 177 -28.36 19.71 17.77
CA LEU A 177 -29.75 20.03 17.42
C LEU A 177 -29.87 21.53 17.17
N ARG A 178 -30.43 21.95 16.02
CA ARG A 178 -30.62 23.36 15.66
C ARG A 178 -32.09 23.66 15.36
N PRO A 179 -32.65 24.79 15.85
CA PRO A 179 -34.00 25.21 15.47
C PRO A 179 -34.05 25.52 13.97
N ASP A 180 -35.13 25.13 13.31
CA ASP A 180 -35.49 25.71 12.02
C ASP A 180 -35.90 27.16 12.27
N THR A 181 -34.94 28.09 12.09
CA THR A 181 -35.25 29.52 11.97
C THR A 181 -35.86 29.78 10.60
N GLY A 182 -36.94 29.05 10.27
CA GLY A 182 -37.77 29.34 9.12
C GLY A 182 -38.10 30.81 9.18
N GLY A 183 -37.53 31.58 8.26
CA GLY A 183 -37.74 33.01 8.20
C GLY A 183 -39.21 33.24 7.94
N TRP A 184 -39.98 33.46 9.00
CA TRP A 184 -41.27 34.13 8.92
C TRP A 184 -40.95 35.60 8.60
N THR A 185 -40.64 35.87 7.34
CA THR A 185 -40.79 37.21 6.79
C THR A 185 -42.29 37.42 6.63
N SER A 186 -42.93 37.96 7.65
CA SER A 186 -44.29 38.49 7.54
C SER A 186 -44.28 39.54 6.43
N GLY A 187 -45.18 39.38 5.45
CA GLY A 187 -45.37 40.31 4.35
C GLY A 187 -45.97 41.64 4.79
#